data_AF-A0AA42N961-F1
#
_entry.id   AF-A0AA42N961-F1
#
_cell.length_a   1.000
_cell.length_b   1.000
_cell.length_c   1.000
_cell.angle_alpha   90.00
_cell.angle_beta   90.00
_cell.angle_gamma   90.00
#
_symmetry.space_group_name_H-M   'P 1'
#
loop_
_entity.id
_entity.type
_entity.pdbx_description
1 polymer ?
#
loop_
_entity_poly.entity_id
_entity_poly.type
_entity_poly.pdbx_seq_one_letter_code
_entity_poly.pdbx_strand_id
1 'polypeptide(L)' 'MAIQIDAEKSYEVKLVRPVKLGAFTYKPLNKIEMIGKVVADIIEQEGEEVLDYAREV' A
#
# COMPACT_ATOMS: atom_id res chain seq x y z
N MET A 1 -12.49 9.31 -1.95
CA MET A 1 -11.46 10.31 -1.58
C MET A 1 -10.18 9.74 -2.14
N ALA A 2 -9.54 10.40 -3.10
CA ALA A 2 -8.28 9.92 -3.66
C ALA A 2 -7.18 10.09 -2.61
N ILE A 3 -6.57 8.98 -2.19
CA ILE A 3 -5.42 8.97 -1.31
C ILE A 3 -4.23 9.51 -2.13
N GLN A 4 -3.80 10.73 -1.83
CA GLN A 4 -2.59 11.31 -2.43
C GLN A 4 -1.37 10.75 -1.69
N ILE A 5 -0.58 9.93 -2.39
CA ILE A 5 0.64 9.30 -1.88
C ILE A 5 1.86 9.90 -2.59
N ASP A 6 2.81 10.41 -1.82
CA ASP A 6 4.11 10.86 -2.33
C ASP A 6 5.03 9.65 -2.55
N ALA A 7 5.53 9.47 -3.78
CA ALA A 7 6.33 8.29 -4.11
C ALA A 7 7.64 8.15 -3.31
N GLU A 8 8.16 9.27 -2.79
CA GLU A 8 9.46 9.36 -2.11
C GLU A 8 9.37 9.20 -0.58
N LYS A 9 8.16 9.21 -0.01
CA LYS A 9 7.96 9.15 1.44
C LYS A 9 7.59 7.74 1.91
N SER A 10 7.77 7.48 3.20
CA SER A 10 7.35 6.24 3.82
C SER A 10 5.94 6.38 4.38
N TYR A 11 5.15 5.33 4.25
CA TYR A 11 3.79 5.26 4.75
C TYR A 11 3.62 4.01 5.59
N GLU A 12 3.10 4.16 6.80
CA GLU A 12 2.53 3.04 7.52
C GLU A 12 1.20 2.68 6.83
N VAL A 13 1.15 1.49 6.24
CA VAL A 13 -0.04 0.96 5.59
C VAL A 13 -0.53 -0.29 6.28
N LYS A 14 -1.84 -0.50 6.24
CA LYS A 14 -2.46 -1.75 6.63
C LYS A 14 -3.33 -2.23 5.48
N LEU A 15 -3.08 -3.48 5.06
CA LEU A 15 -3.81 -4.12 3.98
C LEU A 15 -5.05 -4.81 4.56
N VAL A 16 -6.23 -4.63 3.94
CA VAL A 16 -7.45 -5.38 4.31
C VAL A 16 -7.48 -6.78 3.72
N ARG A 17 -6.75 -7.01 2.62
CA ARG A 17 -6.67 -8.27 1.90
C ARG A 17 -5.25 -8.48 1.35
N PRO A 18 -4.82 -9.74 1.12
CA PRO A 18 -3.49 -10.01 0.58
C PRO A 18 -3.42 -9.48 -0.85
N VAL A 19 -2.51 -8.53 -1.08
CA VAL A 19 -2.23 -7.95 -2.40
C VAL A 19 -1.07 -8.70 -3.06
N LYS A 20 -1.19 -8.98 -4.35
CA LYS A 20 -0.12 -9.58 -5.16
C LYS A 20 0.74 -8.49 -5.77
N LEU A 21 1.89 -8.20 -5.15
CA LEU A 21 2.92 -7.38 -5.77
C LEU A 21 3.97 -8.29 -6.43
N GLY A 22 3.97 -8.33 -7.77
CA GLY A 22 4.95 -9.08 -8.55
C GLY A 22 4.89 -10.60 -8.38
N ALA A 23 5.90 -11.31 -8.89
CA ALA A 23 5.88 -12.76 -9.03
C ALA A 23 5.79 -13.53 -7.70
N PHE A 24 6.31 -12.99 -6.60
CA PHE A 24 6.35 -13.69 -5.31
C PHE A 24 6.48 -12.73 -4.12
N THR A 25 5.44 -12.00 -3.75
CA THR A 25 5.36 -11.48 -2.37
C THR A 25 3.91 -11.23 -1.97
N TYR A 26 3.27 -12.22 -1.34
CA TYR A 26 2.09 -11.95 -0.52
C TYR A 26 2.56 -11.11 0.66
N LYS A 27 2.25 -9.81 0.67
CA LYS A 27 2.57 -8.97 1.83
C LYS A 27 1.63 -9.37 2.99
N PRO A 28 2.17 -9.55 4.21
CA PRO A 28 1.34 -9.93 5.35
C PRO A 28 0.31 -8.82 5.65
N LEU A 29 -0.87 -9.20 6.16
CA LEU A 29 -1.96 -8.28 6.53
C LEU A 29 -1.66 -7.40 7.75
N ASN A 30 -0.40 -7.33 8.16
CA ASN A 30 0.04 -6.57 9.32
C ASN A 30 0.31 -5.11 8.92
N LYS A 31 0.47 -4.25 9.93
CA LYS A 31 1.01 -2.90 9.74
C LYS A 31 2.41 -3.02 9.15
N ILE A 32 2.63 -2.41 8.00
CA ILE A 32 3.92 -2.43 7.31
C ILE A 32 4.25 -1.01 6.88
N GLU A 33 5.49 -0.60 7.10
CA GLU A 33 6.03 0.60 6.49
C GLU A 33 6.37 0.31 5.03
N MET A 34 5.74 1.04 4.11
CA MET A 34 5.96 0.92 2.68
C MET A 34 6.31 2.28 2.11
N ILE A 35 7.29 2.29 1.19
CA ILE A 35 7.58 3.48 0.40
C ILE A 35 6.33 3.82 -0.43
N GLY A 36 6.00 5.10 -0.54
CA GLY A 36 4.81 5.59 -1.21
C GLY A 36 4.73 5.17 -2.66
N LYS A 37 5.86 4.96 -3.34
CA LYS A 37 5.89 4.33 -4.67
C LYS A 37 5.19 2.97 -4.68
N VAL A 38 5.47 2.12 -3.69
CA VAL A 38 4.84 0.79 -3.56
C VAL A 38 3.37 0.93 -3.22
N VAL A 39 2.98 1.90 -2.40
CA VAL A 39 1.58 2.14 -2.05
C VAL A 39 0.79 2.64 -3.27
N ALA A 40 1.38 3.52 -4.08
CA ALA A 40 0.81 3.97 -5.35
C ALA A 40 0.67 2.81 -6.34
N ASP A 41 1.69 1.95 -6.47
CA ASP A 41 1.62 0.74 -7.30
C ASP A 41 0.49 -0.21 -6.85
N ILE A 42 0.29 -0.39 -5.53
CA ILE A 42 -0.82 -1.19 -4.98
C ILE A 42 -2.18 -0.58 -5.34
N ILE A 43 -2.34 0.73 -5.15
CA ILE A 43 -3.58 1.46 -5.46
C ILE A 43 -3.90 1.33 -6.95
N GLU A 44 -2.91 1.49 -7.83
CA GLU A 44 -3.09 1.40 -9.28
C GLU A 44 -3.50 -0.01 -9.72
N GLN A 45 -2.92 -1.06 -9.12
CA GLN A 45 -3.18 -2.45 -9.52
C GLN A 45 -4.47 -3.03 -8.94
N GLU A 46 -4.75 -2.77 -7.66
CA GLU A 46 -5.82 -3.47 -6.93
C GLU A 46 -6.95 -2.54 -6.46
N GLY A 47 -6.79 -1.23 -6.64
CA GLY A 47 -7.71 -0.20 -6.18
C GLY A 47 -7.46 0.22 -4.73
N GLU A 48 -7.88 1.44 -4.38
CA GLU A 48 -7.73 2.02 -3.03
C GLU A 48 -8.42 1.18 -1.93
N GLU A 49 -9.39 0.35 -2.30
CA GLU A 49 -10.16 -0.53 -1.41
C GLU A 49 -9.33 -1.59 -0.67
N VAL A 50 -8.08 -1.84 -1.11
CA VAL A 50 -7.19 -2.81 -0.46
C VAL A 50 -6.43 -2.23 0.73
N LEU A 51 -6.45 -0.91 0.89
CA LEU A 51 -5.82 -0.20 1.98
C LEU A 51 -6.86 0.13 3.06
N ASP A 52 -6.64 -0.38 4.26
CA ASP A 52 -7.42 -0.01 5.46
C ASP A 52 -7.09 1.42 5.87
N TYR A 53 -5.81 1.76 5.80
CA TYR A 53 -5.28 3.11 5.94
C TYR A 53 -3.89 3.22 5.31
N ALA A 54 -3.51 4.44 4.93
CA ALA A 54 -2.14 4.82 4.58
C ALA A 54 -1.81 6.15 5.27
N ARG A 55 -0.79 6.16 6.14
CA ARG A 55 -0.36 7.34 6.87
C ARG A 55 1.13 7.58 6.69
N GLU A 56 1.50 8.79 6.28
CA GLU A 56 2.88 9.23 6.18
C GLU A 56 3.60 9.15 7.55
N VAL A 57 4.81 8.58 7.56
CA VAL A 57 5.68 8.43 8.74
C VAL A 57 7.06 9.04 8.51
#